data_AF-A0A7W7CH49-F1
#
_entry.id   AF-A0A7W7CH49-F1
#
_cell.length_a   1.000
_cell.length_b   1.000
_cell.length_c   1.000
_cell.angle_alpha   90.00
_cell.angle_beta   90.00
_cell.angle_gamma   90.00
#
_symmetry.space_group_name_H-M   'P 1'
#
loop_
_entity.id
_entity.type
_entity.pdbx_description
1 polymer ?
#
loop_
_entity_poly.entity_id
_entity_poly.type
_entity_poly.pdbx_seq_one_letter_code
_entity_poly.pdbx_strand_id
1 'polypeptide(L)'
;MLSQDDRRRLAELADHLQANDPAFTEGLRTGHPTPPRDDRRWPVVAAGLLAATTLLIALATLSLPLTFVALVGLGWAIVAYHQRVRRAHHWTTRPQWHRLG
;
A
#
# COMPACT_ATOMS: atom_id res chain seq x y z
N MET A 1 -1.34 1.31 33.92
CA MET A 1 -0.92 2.72 33.73
C MET A 1 0.30 2.69 32.82
N LEU A 2 0.31 3.48 31.74
CA LEU A 2 1.49 3.60 30.87
C LEU A 2 2.67 4.18 31.65
N SER A 3 3.86 3.61 31.50
CA SER A 3 5.08 4.15 32.12
C SER A 3 5.46 5.50 31.49
N GLN A 4 6.30 6.27 32.18
CA GLN A 4 6.76 7.57 31.68
C GLN A 4 7.55 7.43 30.37
N ASP A 5 8.29 6.33 30.20
CA ASP A 5 9.00 6.00 28.97
C ASP A 5 8.05 5.61 27.84
N ASP A 6 6.96 4.87 28.14
CA ASP A 6 5.95 4.55 27.12
C ASP A 6 5.27 5.81 26.59
N ARG A 7 4.98 6.77 27.47
CA ARG A 7 4.42 8.07 27.07
C ARG A 7 5.36 8.84 26.16
N ARG A 8 6.66 8.80 26.46
CA ARG A 8 7.69 9.48 25.64
C ARG A 8 7.80 8.84 24.26
N ARG A 9 7.84 7.51 24.18
CA ARG A 9 7.86 6.76 22.91
C ARG A 9 6.60 7.01 22.08
N LEU A 10 5.43 7.08 22.73
CA LEU A 10 4.18 7.38 22.04
C LEU A 10 4.14 8.81 21.50
N ALA A 11 4.69 9.78 22.22
CA ALA A 11 4.81 11.15 21.74
C ALA A 11 5.76 11.24 20.52
N GLU A 12 6.91 10.57 20.57
CA GLU A 12 7.85 10.50 19.44
C GLU A 12 7.21 9.84 18.20
N LEU A 13 6.43 8.77 18.39
CA LEU A 13 5.67 8.12 17.31
C LEU A 13 4.59 9.04 16.73
N ALA A 14 3.88 9.80 17.58
CA ALA A 14 2.85 10.73 17.14
C ALA A 14 3.43 11.88 16.31
N ASP A 15 4.56 12.46 16.74
CA ASP A 15 5.27 13.48 15.98
C ASP A 15 5.79 12.95 14.64
N HIS A 16 6.34 11.73 14.62
CA HIS A 16 6.79 11.10 13.39
C HIS A 16 5.62 10.82 12.42
N LEU A 17 4.48 10.36 12.93
CA LEU A 17 3.28 10.13 12.10
C LEU A 17 2.70 11.44 11.56
N GLN A 18 2.66 12.51 12.37
CA GLN A 18 2.20 13.83 11.94
C GLN A 18 3.07 14.40 10.81
N ALA A 19 4.38 14.20 10.88
CA ALA A 19 5.31 14.68 9.87
C ALA A 19 5.19 13.92 8.53
N ASN A 20 4.98 12.60 8.58
CA ASN A 20 4.94 11.76 7.39
C ASN A 20 3.54 11.65 6.75
N ASP A 21 2.47 11.67 7.55
CA ASP A 21 1.10 11.54 7.06
C ASP A 21 0.11 12.45 7.82
N PRO A 22 0.10 13.76 7.50
CA PRO A 22 -0.78 14.72 8.17
C PRO A 22 -2.26 14.44 7.91
N ALA A 23 -2.60 13.79 6.79
CA ALA A 23 -3.99 13.45 6.46
C ALA A 23 -4.51 12.29 7.32
N PHE A 24 -3.67 11.30 7.61
CA PHE A 24 -3.98 10.24 8.55
C PHE A 24 -4.26 10.79 9.96
N THR A 25 -3.41 11.69 10.46
CA THR A 25 -3.60 12.25 11.81
C THR A 25 -4.82 13.16 11.89
N GLU A 26 -5.11 13.93 10.85
CA GLU A 26 -6.35 14.72 10.79
C GLU A 26 -7.59 13.82 10.74
N GLY A 27 -7.52 12.69 10.04
CA GLY A 27 -8.57 11.67 10.04
C GLY A 27 -8.79 11.05 11.43
N LEU A 28 -7.72 10.76 12.18
CA LEU A 28 -7.82 10.32 13.57
C LEU A 28 -8.47 11.38 14.47
N ARG A 29 -8.09 12.64 14.29
CA ARG A 29 -8.60 13.77 15.09
C ARG A 29 -10.10 14.03 14.85
N THR A 30 -10.55 13.87 13.61
CA THR A 30 -11.94 14.12 13.19
C THR A 30 -12.87 12.90 13.40
N GLY A 31 -12.34 11.77 13.90
CA GLY A 31 -13.11 10.53 14.05
C GLY A 31 -13.37 9.79 12.74
N HIS A 32 -12.74 10.23 11.65
CA HIS A 32 -12.78 9.62 10.33
C HIS A 32 -11.38 9.09 9.95
N PRO A 33 -10.94 7.94 10.52
CA PRO A 33 -9.62 7.41 10.27
C PRO A 33 -9.44 7.18 8.77
N THR A 34 -8.58 8.00 8.16
CA THR A 34 -8.20 7.88 6.76
C THR A 34 -7.06 6.86 6.71
N PRO A 35 -7.06 5.87 5.80
CA PRO A 35 -5.96 4.88 5.76
C PRO A 35 -4.61 5.58 5.50
N PRO A 36 -3.51 5.15 6.14
CA PRO A 36 -2.21 5.76 5.92
C PRO A 36 -1.85 5.73 4.43
N ARG A 37 -1.39 6.87 3.93
CA ARG A 37 -1.03 7.11 2.52
C ARG A 37 0.29 6.45 2.13
N ASP A 38 0.96 5.82 3.09
CA ASP A 38 2.32 5.31 3.04
C ASP A 38 2.48 4.16 2.02
N ASP A 39 3.11 4.49 0.88
CA ASP A 39 4.06 3.74 0.06
C ASP A 39 3.86 2.24 -0.29
N ARG A 40 2.75 1.62 0.09
CA ARG A 40 2.46 0.19 -0.17
C ARG A 40 2.24 -0.15 -1.64
N ARG A 41 2.19 0.86 -2.52
CA ARG A 41 2.15 0.69 -3.98
C ARG A 41 3.54 0.50 -4.58
N TRP A 42 4.59 1.06 -3.98
CA TRP A 42 5.94 1.04 -4.53
C TRP A 42 6.46 -0.36 -4.88
N PRO A 43 6.32 -1.41 -4.05
CA PRO A 43 6.78 -2.74 -4.43
C PRO A 43 6.03 -3.32 -5.64
N VAL A 44 4.76 -2.94 -5.83
CA VAL A 44 3.97 -3.40 -6.98
C VAL A 44 4.32 -2.61 -8.23
N VAL A 45 4.54 -1.30 -8.11
CA VAL A 45 5.03 -0.44 -9.18
C VAL A 45 6.42 -0.88 -9.62
N ALA A 46 7.32 -1.17 -8.67
CA ALA A 46 8.66 -1.69 -8.95
C ALA A 46 8.60 -3.05 -9.67
N ALA A 47 7.75 -3.99 -9.21
CA ALA A 47 7.55 -5.26 -9.89
C ALA A 47 7.02 -5.08 -11.32
N GLY A 48 6.07 -4.16 -11.54
CA GLY A 48 5.56 -3.82 -12.86
C GLY A 48 6.64 -3.24 -13.78
N LEU A 49 7.47 -2.32 -13.27
CA LEU A 49 8.57 -1.72 -14.02
C LEU A 49 9.63 -2.78 -14.42
N LEU A 50 9.92 -3.70 -13.50
CA LEU A 50 10.87 -4.80 -13.71
C LEU A 50 10.33 -5.80 -14.75
N ALA A 51 9.04 -6.13 -14.69
CA ALA A 51 8.41 -6.98 -15.71
C ALA A 51 8.40 -6.32 -17.10
N ALA A 52 8.08 -5.03 -17.18
CA ALA A 52 8.07 -4.27 -18.43
C ALA A 52 9.46 -4.18 -19.07
N THR A 53 10.49 -3.87 -18.28
CA THR A 53 11.88 -3.85 -18.75
C THR A 53 12.36 -5.23 -19.20
N THR A 54 12.01 -6.29 -18.47
CA THR A 54 12.32 -7.68 -18.87
C THR A 54 11.64 -8.04 -20.20
N LEU A 55 10.39 -7.63 -20.41
CA LEU A 55 9.67 -7.86 -21.66
C LEU A 55 10.36 -7.18 -22.86
N LEU A 56 10.82 -5.94 -22.69
CA LEU A 56 11.53 -5.20 -23.74
C LEU A 56 12.84 -5.88 -24.13
N ILE A 57 13.61 -6.36 -23.15
CA ILE A 57 14.85 -7.11 -23.38
C ILE A 57 14.54 -8.43 -24.11
N ALA A 58 13.54 -9.18 -23.64
CA ALA A 58 13.14 -10.46 -24.24
C ALA A 58 12.70 -10.33 -25.70
N LEU A 59 12.00 -9.23 -26.02
CA LEU A 59 11.56 -8.91 -27.38
C LEU A 59 12.76 -8.57 -28.27
N ALA A 60 13.74 -7.81 -27.76
CA ALA A 60 14.96 -7.48 -28.49
C ALA A 60 15.82 -8.73 -28.80
N THR A 61 15.80 -9.74 -27.93
CA THR A 61 16.54 -11.00 -28.12
C THR A 61 15.78 -12.06 -28.92
N LEU A 62 14.55 -11.81 -29.38
CA LEU A 62 13.66 -12.79 -30.06
C LEU A 62 13.50 -14.11 -29.29
N SER A 63 13.71 -14.08 -27.98
CA SER A 63 13.77 -15.27 -27.14
C SER A 63 12.38 -15.61 -26.60
N LEU A 64 11.67 -16.48 -27.31
CA LEU A 64 10.36 -17.04 -26.93
C LEU A 64 10.20 -17.42 -25.43
N PRO A 65 11.15 -18.14 -24.78
CA PRO A 65 10.97 -18.52 -23.37
C PRO A 65 11.01 -17.33 -22.40
N LEU A 66 11.85 -16.32 -22.67
CA LEU A 66 11.94 -15.11 -21.85
C LEU A 66 10.67 -14.26 -21.97
N THR A 67 10.09 -14.18 -23.18
CA THR A 67 8.84 -13.47 -23.41
C THR A 67 7.68 -14.09 -22.62
N PHE A 68 7.64 -15.44 -22.56
CA PHE A 68 6.63 -16.15 -21.78
C PHE A 68 6.74 -15.88 -20.28
N VAL A 69 7.96 -15.95 -19.72
CA VAL A 69 8.20 -15.65 -18.29
C VAL A 69 7.83 -14.19 -17.96
N ALA A 70 8.17 -13.24 -18.83
CA ALA A 70 7.83 -11.83 -18.66
C ALA A 70 6.30 -11.61 -18.67
N LEU A 71 5.57 -12.25 -19.59
CA LEU A 71 4.10 -12.16 -19.64
C LEU A 71 3.43 -12.73 -18.38
N VAL A 72 3.90 -13.89 -17.90
CA VAL A 72 3.39 -14.49 -16.66
C VAL A 72 3.68 -13.59 -15.46
N GLY A 73 4.90 -13.05 -15.37
CA GLY A 73 5.28 -12.12 -14.31
C GLY A 73 4.45 -10.84 -14.32
N LEU A 74 4.21 -10.26 -15.50
CA LEU A 74 3.39 -9.06 -15.67
C LEU A 74 1.93 -9.32 -15.27
N GLY A 75 1.36 -10.45 -15.71
CA GLY A 75 0.01 -10.85 -15.34
C GLY A 75 -0.15 -11.02 -13.83
N TRP A 76 0.83 -11.67 -13.18
CA TRP A 76 0.83 -11.82 -11.72
C TRP A 76 0.91 -10.46 -11.01
N ALA A 77 1.77 -9.56 -11.48
CA ALA A 77 1.91 -8.21 -10.91
C ALA A 77 0.59 -7.42 -11.00
N ILE A 78 -0.11 -7.50 -12.13
CA ILE A 78 -1.43 -6.86 -12.33
C ILE A 78 -2.47 -7.47 -11.38
N VAL A 79 -2.55 -8.80 -11.27
CA VAL A 79 -3.51 -9.47 -10.38
C VAL A 79 -3.21 -9.13 -8.92
N ALA A 80 -1.94 -9.13 -8.51
CA ALA A 80 -1.52 -8.74 -7.16
C ALA A 80 -1.86 -7.27 -6.86
N TYR A 81 -1.66 -6.37 -7.83
CA TYR A 81 -2.08 -4.97 -7.72
C TYR A 81 -3.60 -4.88 -7.53
N HIS A 82 -4.36 -5.57 -8.37
CA HIS A 82 -5.82 -5.49 -8.38
C HIS A 82 -6.44 -6.09 -7.11
N GLN A 83 -5.87 -7.18 -6.59
CA GLN A 83 -6.26 -7.76 -5.30
C GLN A 83 -5.96 -6.81 -4.13
N ARG A 84 -4.81 -6.12 -4.15
CA ARG A 84 -4.46 -5.13 -3.12
C ARG A 84 -5.39 -3.91 -3.16
N VAL A 85 -5.74 -3.42 -4.35
CA VAL A 85 -6.70 -2.33 -4.53
C VAL A 85 -8.11 -2.74 -4.09
N ARG A 86 -8.57 -3.96 -4.44
CA ARG A 86 -9.86 -4.49 -3.98
C ARG A 86 -9.91 -4.62 -2.46
N ARG A 87 -8.84 -5.12 -1.82
CA ARG A 87 -8.75 -5.18 -0.36
C ARG A 87 -8.83 -3.79 0.27
N ALA A 88 -8.17 -2.77 -0.31
CA ALA A 88 -8.26 -1.40 0.18
C ALA A 88 -9.69 -0.82 0.09
N HIS A 89 -10.45 -1.15 -0.97
CA HIS A 89 -11.85 -0.74 -1.10
C HIS A 89 -12.80 -1.40 -0.08
N HIS A 90 -12.54 -2.63 0.36
CA HIS A 90 -13.39 -3.28 1.37
C HIS A 90 -13.30 -2.62 2.76
N TRP A 91 -12.24 -1.87 3.06
CA TRP A 91 -12.14 -1.09 4.30
C TRP A 91 -12.96 0.21 4.25
N THR A 92 -13.17 0.78 3.06
CA THR A 92 -13.98 1.99 2.88
C THR A 92 -15.49 1.73 2.89
N THR A 93 -15.95 0.49 2.68
CA THR A 93 -17.40 0.17 2.54
C THR A 93 -18.05 -0.45 3.78
N ARG A 94 -17.46 -0.34 4.98
CA ARG A 94 -18.17 -0.63 6.24
C ARG A 94 -18.30 0.61 7.12
N PRO A 95 -19.20 1.56 6.79
CA PRO A 95 -19.80 2.42 7.80
C PRO A 95 -20.96 1.63 8.43
N GLN A 96 -20.71 0.94 9.54
CA GLN A 96 -21.79 0.58 10.46
C GLN A 96 -21.41 1.02 11.87
N TRP A 97 -21.51 2.34 12.04
CA TRP A 97 -21.80 2.97 13.32
C TRP A 97 -23.22 2.57 13.75
N HIS A 98 -23.37 1.39 14.37
CA HIS A 98 -24.58 1.05 15.10
C HIS A 98 -24.24 0.57 16.50
N ARG A 99 -24.10 1.56 17.38
CA ARG A 99 -24.27 1.60 18.85
C ARG A 99 -23.53 2.89 19.23
N LEU A 100 -24.21 3.95 19.63
CA LEU A 100 -24.82 4.06 20.96
C LEU A 100 -26.00 5.03 20.89
N GLY A 101 -27.19 4.50 21.18
CA GLY A 101 -28.35 5.20 21.70
C GLY A 101 -28.84 4.42 22.91
#